data_AF-A0A948LV92-F1
#
_entry.id   AF-A0A948LV92-F1
#
_cell.length_a   1.000
_cell.length_b   1.000
_cell.length_c   1.000
_cell.angle_alpha   90.00
_cell.angle_beta   90.00
_cell.angle_gamma   90.00
#
_symmetry.space_group_name_H-M   'P 1'
#
loop_
_entity.id
_entity.type
_entity.pdbx_description
1 polymer ?
#
loop_
_entity_poly.entity_id
_entity_poly.type
_entity_poly.pdbx_seq_one_letter_code
_entity_poly.pdbx_strand_id
1 'polypeptide(L)'
;MGIEMAAKTGKTQSFEAALSELEQVVADMESGKLALEDSLAAYKRGAELLAQCRSRLDDAQQQVRVLEEGVLKDFSASNGQGE
;
A
#
# COMPACT_ATOMS: atom_id res chain seq x y z
N MET A 1 -36.08 9.04 3.89
CA MET A 1 -34.70 9.58 3.82
C MET A 1 -33.77 8.42 4.16
N GLY A 2 -33.64 7.48 3.23
CA GLY A 2 -32.75 6.34 3.36
C GLY A 2 -31.89 6.33 2.13
N ILE A 3 -30.57 6.26 2.32
CA ILE A 3 -29.72 5.19 1.81
C ILE A 3 -28.42 5.24 2.63
N GLU A 4 -28.30 4.35 3.62
CA GLU A 4 -27.00 3.88 4.10
C GLU A 4 -26.31 3.15 2.94
N MET A 5 -25.13 3.60 2.56
CA MET A 5 -24.20 2.81 1.75
C MET A 5 -22.89 2.72 2.51
N ALA A 6 -22.90 1.84 3.51
CA ALA A 6 -21.68 1.23 4.02
C ALA A 6 -21.06 0.44 2.85
N ALA A 7 -20.06 1.02 2.20
CA ALA A 7 -19.16 0.28 1.33
C ALA A 7 -18.34 -0.67 2.20
N LYS A 8 -18.93 -1.84 2.50
CA LYS A 8 -18.23 -3.00 3.05
C LYS A 8 -17.48 -3.68 1.91
N THR A 9 -16.50 -2.99 1.34
CA THR A 9 -15.49 -3.59 0.48
C THR A 9 -14.53 -4.39 1.35
N GLY A 10 -14.18 -5.61 0.91
CA GLY A 10 -13.24 -6.49 1.62
C GLY A 10 -12.04 -5.71 2.15
N LYS A 11 -11.63 -6.00 3.39
CA LYS A 11 -10.77 -5.19 4.25
C LYS A 11 -9.30 -5.15 3.76
N THR A 12 -9.05 -4.87 2.48
CA THR A 12 -7.72 -4.50 2.01
C THR A 12 -7.48 -3.07 2.49
N GLN A 13 -6.75 -2.94 3.59
CA GLN A 13 -6.43 -1.63 4.17
C GLN A 13 -5.74 -0.75 3.09
N SER A 14 -6.00 0.55 3.13
CA SER A 14 -5.25 1.52 2.32
C SER A 14 -3.79 1.56 2.79
N PHE A 15 -2.88 2.04 1.93
CA PHE A 15 -1.47 2.18 2.30
C PHE A 15 -1.30 3.02 3.57
N GLU A 16 -1.97 4.19 3.62
CA GLU A 16 -2.00 5.09 4.79
C GLU A 16 -2.48 4.38 6.06
N ALA A 17 -3.55 3.58 5.98
CA ALA A 17 -4.07 2.85 7.13
C ALA A 17 -3.11 1.76 7.61
N ALA A 18 -2.49 1.00 6.68
CA ALA A 18 -1.52 -0.03 7.02
C ALA A 18 -0.24 0.57 7.61
N LEU A 19 0.21 1.71 7.10
CA LEU A 19 1.35 2.45 7.63
C LEU A 19 1.08 2.98 9.04
N SER A 20 -0.07 3.63 9.24
CA SER A 20 -0.46 4.14 10.55
C SER A 20 -0.56 3.02 11.60
N GLU A 21 -1.13 1.86 11.22
CA GLU A 21 -1.18 0.71 12.10
C GLU A 21 0.22 0.17 12.41
N LEU A 22 1.13 0.14 11.43
CA LEU A 22 2.51 -0.30 11.63
C LEU A 22 3.26 0.61 12.60
N GLU A 23 3.07 1.93 12.50
CA GLU A 23 3.66 2.90 13.44
C GLU A 23 3.19 2.66 14.88
N GLN A 24 1.90 2.36 15.08
CA GLN A 24 1.38 2.02 16.41
C GLN A 24 2.00 0.73 16.95
N VAL A 25 2.07 -0.32 16.12
CA VAL A 25 2.70 -1.59 16.50
C VAL A 25 4.16 -1.38 16.90
N VAL A 26 4.92 -0.59 16.14
CA VAL A 26 6.31 -0.26 16.47
C VAL A 26 6.40 0.52 17.78
N ALA A 27 5.55 1.53 17.98
CA ALA A 27 5.53 2.32 19.21
C ALA A 27 5.23 1.45 20.44
N ASP A 28 4.32 0.49 20.33
CA ASP A 28 4.01 -0.46 21.39
C ASP A 28 5.20 -1.39 21.70
N MET A 29 5.91 -1.86 20.66
CA MET A 29 7.13 -2.66 20.82
C MET A 29 8.27 -1.87 21.48
N GLU A 30 8.46 -0.61 21.08
CA GLU A 30 9.47 0.29 21.64
C GLU A 30 9.18 0.71 23.08
N SER A 31 7.90 0.67 23.49
CA SER A 31 7.51 0.98 24.86
C SER A 31 8.13 0.04 25.91
N GLY A 32 8.51 -1.17 25.50
CA GLY A 32 9.10 -2.20 26.37
C GLY A 32 8.14 -2.77 27.41
N LYS A 33 6.84 -2.49 27.32
CA LYS A 33 5.81 -2.91 28.29
C LYS A 33 5.05 -4.18 27.88
N LEU A 34 5.27 -4.67 26.67
CA LEU A 34 4.59 -5.85 26.14
C LEU A 34 5.12 -7.12 26.82
N ALA A 35 4.22 -8.05 27.12
CA ALA A 35 4.62 -9.40 27.48
C ALA A 35 5.26 -10.11 26.27
N LEU A 36 5.95 -11.23 26.50
CA LEU A 36 6.60 -11.99 25.44
C LEU A 36 5.62 -12.43 24.34
N GLU A 37 4.45 -12.93 24.73
CA GLU A 37 3.41 -13.39 23.81
C GLU A 37 2.88 -12.23 22.96
N ASP A 38 2.62 -11.09 23.59
CA ASP A 38 2.17 -9.87 22.90
C ASP A 38 3.25 -9.32 21.97
N SER A 39 4.52 -9.40 22.36
CA SER A 39 5.66 -8.99 21.52
C SER A 39 5.77 -9.84 20.26
N LEU A 40 5.54 -11.15 20.36
CA LEU A 40 5.50 -12.05 19.20
C LEU A 40 4.31 -11.77 18.29
N ALA A 41 3.14 -11.47 18.88
CA ALA A 41 1.95 -11.07 18.13
C ALA A 41 2.17 -9.73 17.39
N ALA A 42 2.71 -8.73 18.08
CA ALA A 42 3.07 -7.43 17.52
C ALA A 42 4.07 -7.57 16.37
N TYR A 43 5.12 -8.38 16.53
CA TYR A 43 6.08 -8.65 15.47
C TYR A 43 5.43 -9.26 14.22
N LYS A 44 4.60 -10.31 14.41
CA LYS A 44 3.89 -10.95 13.30
C LYS A 44 2.98 -9.95 12.58
N ARG A 45 2.24 -9.13 13.34
CA ARG A 45 1.37 -8.11 12.78
C ARG A 45 2.16 -7.05 12.00
N GLY A 46 3.28 -6.59 12.55
CA GLY A 46 4.18 -5.65 11.89
C GLY A 46 4.72 -6.20 10.56
N ALA A 47 5.12 -7.48 10.53
CA ALA A 47 5.58 -8.13 9.31
C ALA A 47 4.48 -8.21 8.23
N GLU A 48 3.25 -8.53 8.62
CA GLU A 48 2.08 -8.54 7.72
C GLU A 48 1.78 -7.14 7.15
N LEU A 49 1.86 -6.10 7.98
CA LEU A 49 1.63 -4.71 7.57
C LEU A 49 2.72 -4.23 6.63
N LEU A 50 3.98 -4.55 6.92
CA LEU A 50 5.11 -4.21 6.06
C LEU A 50 4.98 -4.86 4.67
N ALA A 51 4.60 -6.13 4.61
CA ALA A 51 4.35 -6.83 3.35
C ALA A 51 3.23 -6.18 2.54
N GLN A 52 2.14 -5.76 3.20
CA GLN A 52 1.04 -5.03 2.57
C GLN A 52 1.51 -3.69 2.00
N CYS A 53 2.23 -2.89 2.79
CA CYS A 53 2.79 -1.61 2.34
C CYS A 53 3.69 -1.79 1.11
N ARG A 54 4.55 -2.81 1.13
CA ARG A 54 5.44 -3.10 0.01
C ARG A 54 4.67 -3.47 -1.25
N SER A 55 3.68 -4.35 -1.14
CA SER A 55 2.83 -4.74 -2.28
C SER A 55 2.14 -3.52 -2.90
N ARG A 56 1.61 -2.61 -2.08
CA ARG A 56 0.96 -1.38 -2.58
C ARG A 56 1.92 -0.48 -3.34
N LEU A 57 3.15 -0.33 -2.85
CA LEU A 57 4.18 0.45 -3.52
C LEU A 57 4.61 -0.19 -4.84
N ASP A 58 4.78 -1.51 -4.86
CA ASP A 58 5.14 -2.24 -6.08
C ASP A 58 4.04 -2.12 -7.15
N ASP A 59 2.77 -2.24 -6.75
CA ASP A 59 1.60 -2.02 -7.62
C ASP A 59 1.58 -0.59 -8.20
N ALA A 60 1.81 0.42 -7.35
CA ALA A 60 1.86 1.82 -7.77
C ALA A 60 3.01 2.07 -8.75
N GLN A 61 4.20 1.53 -8.47
CA GLN A 61 5.35 1.62 -9.37
C GLN A 61 5.09 0.96 -10.72
N GLN A 62 4.40 -0.18 -10.74
CA GLN A 62 4.03 -0.85 -11.97
C GLN A 62 3.05 -0.01 -12.80
N GLN A 63 2.06 0.62 -12.15
CA GLN A 63 1.12 1.51 -12.84
C GLN A 63 1.83 2.71 -13.47
N VAL A 64 2.77 3.34 -12.75
CA VAL A 64 3.59 4.44 -13.29
C VAL A 64 4.38 3.99 -14.51
N ARG A 65 5.08 2.84 -14.43
CA ARG A 65 5.85 2.30 -15.57
C ARG A 65 4.98 2.09 -16.82
N VAL A 66 3.79 1.49 -16.65
CA VAL A 66 2.88 1.25 -17.78
C VAL A 66 2.41 2.56 -18.41
N LEU A 67 2.15 3.59 -17.60
CA LEU A 67 1.77 4.91 -18.11
C LEU A 67 2.93 5.58 -18.86
N GLU A 68 4.14 5.53 -18.35
CA GLU A 68 5.34 6.07 -19.01
C GLU A 68 5.61 5.36 -20.34
N GLU A 69 5.50 4.03 -20.39
CA GLU A 69 5.65 3.25 -21.61
C GLU A 69 4.55 3.56 -22.64
N GLY A 70 3.31 3.76 -22.19
CA GLY A 70 2.20 4.19 -23.04
C GLY A 70 2.46 5.56 -23.66
N VAL A 71 2.82 6.55 -22.81
CA VAL A 71 3.15 7.91 -23.25
C VAL A 71 4.33 7.92 -24.23
N LEU A 72 5.35 7.09 -24.00
CA LEU A 72 6.50 7.00 -24.90
C LEU A 72 6.12 6.42 -26.28
N LYS A 73 5.22 5.42 -26.32
CA LYS A 73 4.70 4.87 -27.58
C LYS A 73 3.87 5.88 -28.35
N ASP A 74 3.00 6.63 -27.66
CA ASP A 74 2.19 7.67 -28.28
C ASP A 74 3.05 8.76 -28.91
N PHE A 75 4.09 9.23 -28.19
CA PHE A 75 5.03 10.22 -28.70
C PHE A 75 5.80 9.72 -29.93
N SER A 76 6.33 8.49 -29.89
CA SER A 76 7.06 7.88 -31.00
C SER A 76 6.18 7.66 -32.24
N ALA A 77 4.92 7.27 -32.06
CA ALA A 77 3.97 7.09 -33.15
C ALA A 77 3.60 8.41 -33.84
N SER A 78 3.55 9.51 -33.10
CA SER A 78 3.28 10.85 -33.66
C SER A 78 4.49 11.54 -34.29
N ASN A 79 5.72 11.09 -34.03
CA ASN A 79 6.94 11.79 -34.45
C ASN A 79 7.63 11.15 -35.68
N GLY A 80 6.95 10.25 -36.39
CA GLY A 80 7.49 9.45 -37.51
C GLY A 80 6.90 9.74 -38.91
N GLN A 81 6.14 10.81 -39.11
CA GLN A 81 5.72 11.25 -40.45
C GLN A 81 6.27 12.65 -40.74
N GLY A 82 7.52 12.70 -41.22
CA GLY A 82 8.16 13.92 -41.67
C GLY A 82 9.63 13.71 -41.98
N GLU A 83 9.93 12.93 -43.02
CA GLU A 83 10.93 13.17 -44.09
C GLU A 83 11.08 11.93 -44.98
#